data_AF-A0A498EVR4-F1
#
_entry.id   AF-A0A498EVR4-F1
#
_cell.length_a   1.000
_cell.length_b   1.000
_cell.length_c   1.000
_cell.angle_alpha   90.00
_cell.angle_beta   90.00
_cell.angle_gamma   90.00
#
_symmetry.space_group_name_H-M   'P 1'
#
loop_
_entity.id
_entity.type
_entity.pdbx_description
1 polymer ?
#
loop_
_entity_poly.entity_id
_entity_poly.type
_entity_poly.pdbx_seq_one_letter_code
_entity_poly.pdbx_strand_id
1 'polypeptide(L)'
;MEQSTISDGSDDEFPPEKRLEAPNYRLIKAGIATISDMETLQECVAYENAYQNRTQILRRLKWKAEELREDEKSRSFLTNNRSQPTPRVG
;
A
#
# COMPACT_ATOMS: atom_id res chain seq x y z
N MET A 1 -14.30 -18.72 27.35
CA MET A 1 -13.05 -18.91 26.58
C MET A 1 -13.36 -18.53 25.15
N GLU A 2 -13.14 -17.28 24.75
CA GLU A 2 -13.25 -16.86 23.35
C GLU A 2 -12.09 -15.90 23.08
N GLN A 3 -11.30 -16.24 22.05
CA GLN A 3 -9.99 -15.69 21.74
C GLN A 3 -10.14 -14.34 21.04
N SER A 4 -9.94 -13.23 21.76
CA SER A 4 -9.66 -11.94 21.13
C SER A 4 -8.21 -11.96 20.68
N THR A 5 -8.06 -12.14 19.37
CA THR A 5 -6.82 -12.14 18.63
C THR A 5 -5.89 -11.03 19.09
N ILE A 6 -4.68 -11.44 19.44
CA ILE A 6 -3.51 -10.61 19.67
C ILE A 6 -3.31 -9.78 18.38
N SER A 7 -3.84 -8.56 18.34
CA SER A 7 -3.35 -7.52 17.43
C SER A 7 -2.10 -6.95 18.09
N ASP A 8 -1.05 -7.77 18.09
CA ASP A 8 0.31 -7.38 18.39
C ASP A 8 0.61 -6.17 17.52
N GLY A 9 0.70 -5.00 18.14
CA GLY A 9 1.19 -3.76 17.55
C GLY A 9 2.68 -3.84 17.24
N SER A 10 3.12 -4.93 16.62
CA SER A 10 4.30 -4.94 15.79
C SER A 10 3.82 -4.58 14.40
N ASP A 11 3.48 -3.31 14.26
CA ASP A 11 3.84 -2.57 13.06
C ASP A 11 5.37 -2.70 12.95
N ASP A 12 5.83 -3.89 12.54
CA ASP A 12 7.18 -4.14 12.06
C ASP A 12 7.23 -3.44 10.71
N GLU A 13 7.18 -2.12 10.84
CA GLU A 13 7.10 -1.10 9.82
C GLU A 13 8.44 -1.12 9.15
N PHE A 14 8.64 -2.10 8.27
CA PHE A 14 9.92 -2.34 7.60
C PHE A 14 10.43 -0.99 7.07
N PRO A 15 11.42 -0.35 7.71
CA PRO A 15 11.69 1.05 7.43
C PRO A 15 12.15 1.17 5.98
N PRO A 16 11.96 2.35 5.35
CA PRO A 16 12.31 2.54 3.94
C PRO A 16 13.73 2.07 3.64
N GLU A 17 14.65 2.26 4.59
CA GLU A 17 15.99 1.70 4.63
C GLU A 17 16.04 0.19 4.38
N LYS A 18 15.40 -0.63 5.22
CA LYS A 18 15.43 -2.09 5.10
C LYS A 18 14.78 -2.60 3.81
N ARG A 19 13.86 -1.84 3.21
CA ARG A 19 13.19 -2.17 1.94
C ARG A 19 13.99 -1.75 0.71
N LEU A 20 14.72 -0.62 0.78
CA LEU A 20 15.43 0.00 -0.35
C LEU A 20 16.94 -0.27 -0.37
N GLU A 21 17.54 -0.64 0.75
CA GLU A 21 18.96 -0.97 0.89
C GLU A 21 19.33 -2.30 0.20
N ALA A 22 18.33 -3.09 -0.21
CA ALA A 22 18.55 -4.33 -0.94
C ALA A 22 19.28 -4.05 -2.29
N PRO A 23 20.44 -4.66 -2.56
CA PRO A 23 21.14 -4.46 -3.83
C PRO A 23 20.39 -5.05 -5.03
N ASN A 24 19.36 -5.87 -4.77
CA ASN A 24 18.58 -6.53 -5.81
C ASN A 24 17.27 -5.78 -6.08
N TYR A 25 17.15 -5.25 -7.30
CA TYR A 25 15.97 -4.54 -7.79
C TYR A 25 14.65 -5.33 -7.60
N ARG A 26 14.70 -6.67 -7.69
CA ARG A 26 13.50 -7.51 -7.49
C ARG A 26 12.99 -7.47 -6.05
N LEU A 27 13.90 -7.44 -5.07
CA LEU A 27 13.56 -7.36 -3.65
C LEU A 27 12.96 -6.00 -3.31
N ILE A 28 13.55 -4.93 -3.84
CA ILE A 28 12.99 -3.59 -3.68
C ILE A 28 11.57 -3.52 -4.27
N LYS A 29 11.37 -4.06 -5.48
CA LYS A 29 10.04 -4.08 -6.12
C LYS A 29 9.02 -4.88 -5.30
N ALA A 30 9.43 -6.01 -4.73
CA ALA A 30 8.57 -6.82 -3.85
C ALA A 30 8.22 -6.05 -2.55
N GLY A 31 9.22 -5.41 -1.92
CA GLY A 31 9.02 -4.57 -0.74
C GLY A 31 8.04 -3.43 -0.99
N ILE A 32 8.17 -2.73 -2.13
CA ILE A 32 7.23 -1.67 -2.52
C ILE A 32 5.82 -2.24 -2.76
N ALA A 33 5.71 -3.41 -3.40
CA ALA A 33 4.42 -4.03 -3.68
C ALA A 33 3.66 -4.45 -2.42
N THR A 34 4.38 -4.76 -1.33
CA THR A 34 3.78 -5.08 -0.02
C THR A 34 3.32 -3.84 0.76
N ILE A 35 3.76 -2.63 0.39
CA ILE A 35 3.32 -1.40 1.04
C ILE A 35 1.85 -1.15 0.67
N SER A 36 1.01 -1.09 1.69
CA SER A 36 -0.41 -0.74 1.56
C SER A 36 -0.73 0.66 2.10
N ASP A 37 0.29 1.32 2.67
CA ASP A 37 0.16 2.59 3.38
C ASP A 37 0.84 3.72 2.60
N MET A 38 0.12 4.83 2.43
CA MET A 38 0.61 5.97 1.67
C MET A 38 1.77 6.67 2.39
N GLU A 39 1.76 6.67 3.73
CA GLU A 39 2.82 7.23 4.58
C GLU A 39 4.16 6.51 4.36
N THR A 40 4.16 5.17 4.48
CA THR A 40 5.34 4.33 4.24
C THR A 40 5.88 4.45 2.81
N LEU A 41 4.99 4.66 1.83
CA LEU A 41 5.36 4.93 0.44
C LEU A 41 6.11 6.25 0.28
N GLN A 42 5.69 7.27 1.03
CA GLN A 42 6.27 8.61 1.01
C GLN A 42 7.64 8.63 1.70
N GLU A 43 7.77 7.92 2.82
CA GLU A 43 9.04 7.64 3.50
C GLU A 43 10.04 6.97 2.55
N CYS A 44 9.60 5.98 1.76
CA CYS A 44 10.43 5.35 0.72
C CYS A 44 10.86 6.32 -0.39
N VAL A 45 9.99 7.26 -0.78
CA VAL A 45 10.35 8.30 -1.76
C VAL A 45 11.38 9.26 -1.19
N ALA A 46 11.20 9.73 0.04
CA ALA A 46 12.12 10.65 0.71
C ALA A 46 13.50 10.01 0.91
N TYR A 47 13.54 8.76 1.37
CA TYR A 47 14.78 8.00 1.51
C TYR A 47 15.48 7.84 0.16
N GLU A 48 14.77 7.38 -0.87
CA GLU A 48 15.43 7.17 -2.15
C GLU A 48 15.87 8.49 -2.79
N ASN A 49 15.15 9.60 -2.56
CA ASN A 49 15.56 10.93 -3.00
C ASN A 49 16.85 11.42 -2.32
N ALA A 50 17.05 11.07 -1.05
CA ALA A 50 18.23 11.46 -0.26
C ALA A 50 19.49 10.63 -0.58
N TYR A 51 19.35 9.36 -0.98
CA TYR A 51 20.48 8.44 -1.15
C TYR A 51 20.93 8.23 -2.61
N GLN A 52 20.13 7.54 -3.42
CA GLN A 52 20.55 7.10 -4.77
C GLN A 52 19.69 7.65 -5.92
N ASN A 53 18.52 8.19 -5.58
CA ASN A 53 17.56 8.83 -6.48
C ASN A 53 17.29 8.03 -7.76
N ARG A 54 17.14 6.71 -7.62
CA ARG A 54 16.92 5.81 -8.74
C ARG A 54 15.54 6.05 -9.34
N THR A 55 15.49 6.67 -10.52
CA THR A 55 14.24 7.00 -11.22
C THR A 55 13.32 5.79 -11.49
N GLN A 56 13.87 4.59 -11.66
CA GLN A 56 13.07 3.36 -11.82
C GLN A 56 12.32 2.97 -10.54
N ILE A 57 12.93 3.21 -9.37
CA ILE A 57 12.34 2.97 -8.06
C ILE A 57 11.23 3.99 -7.79
N LEU A 58 11.53 5.28 -8.01
CA LEU A 58 10.56 6.37 -7.86
C LEU A 58 9.32 6.18 -8.74
N ARG A 59 9.50 5.73 -9.99
CA ARG A 59 8.37 5.40 -10.88
C ARG A 59 7.50 4.30 -10.29
N ARG A 60 8.11 3.30 -9.65
CA ARG A 60 7.37 2.18 -9.06
C ARG A 60 6.63 2.59 -7.79
N LEU A 61 7.24 3.42 -6.95
CA LEU A 61 6.59 4.04 -5.80
C LEU A 61 5.37 4.84 -6.24
N LYS A 62 5.51 5.70 -7.26
CA LYS A 62 4.39 6.46 -7.82
C LYS A 62 3.25 5.56 -8.31
N TRP A 63 3.55 4.49 -9.05
CA TRP A 63 2.52 3.54 -9.50
C TRP A 63 1.79 2.87 -8.35
N LYS A 64 2.52 2.49 -7.28
CA LYS A 64 1.90 1.86 -6.12
C LYS A 64 0.96 2.83 -5.38
N ALA A 65 1.34 4.11 -5.27
CA ALA A 65 0.47 5.14 -4.71
C ALA A 65 -0.81 5.36 -5.52
N GLU A 66 -0.71 5.30 -6.86
CA GLU A 66 -1.86 5.40 -7.76
C GLU A 66 -2.78 4.18 -7.62
N GLU A 67 -2.20 2.98 -7.60
CA GLU A 67 -2.92 1.71 -7.37
C GLU A 67 -3.71 1.76 -6.07
N LEU A 68 -3.09 2.18 -4.96
CA LEU A 68 -3.77 2.34 -3.67
C LEU A 68 -4.95 3.31 -3.72
N ARG A 69 -4.78 4.44 -4.42
CA ARG A 69 -5.84 5.43 -4.63
C ARG A 69 -7.00 4.86 -5.46
N GLU A 70 -6.69 4.07 -6.49
CA GLU A 70 -7.71 3.43 -7.32
C GLU A 70 -8.41 2.26 -6.60
N ASP A 71 -7.69 1.49 -5.77
CA ASP A 71 -8.23 0.41 -4.94
C ASP A 71 -9.24 0.95 -3.92
N GLU A 72 -8.91 2.05 -3.24
CA GLU A 72 -9.82 2.75 -2.32
C GLU A 72 -11.07 3.27 -3.06
N LYS A 73 -10.86 3.88 -4.22
CA LYS A 73 -11.94 4.40 -5.06
C LYS A 73 -12.86 3.27 -5.55
N SER A 74 -12.29 2.16 -6.02
CA SER A 74 -13.02 0.97 -6.46
C SER A 74 -13.80 0.33 -5.32
N ARG A 75 -13.19 0.21 -4.13
CA ARG A 75 -13.86 -0.29 -2.92
C ARG A 75 -15.05 0.58 -2.53
N SER A 76 -14.90 1.91 -2.56
CA SER A 76 -16.00 2.83 -2.22
C SER A 76 -17.14 2.83 -3.24
N PHE A 77 -16.87 2.66 -4.54
CA PHE A 77 -17.94 2.51 -5.55
C PHE A 77 -18.75 1.21 -5.37
N LEU A 78 -18.09 0.11 -5.02
CA LEU A 78 -18.76 -1.18 -4.79
C LEU A 78 -19.65 -1.15 -3.54
N THR A 79 -19.24 -0.46 -2.48
CA THR A 79 -20.06 -0.33 -1.27
C THR A 79 -21.25 0.61 -1.50
N ASN A 80 -21.09 1.67 -2.30
CA ASN A 80 -22.15 2.65 -2.53
C ASN A 80 -23.27 2.14 -3.47
N ASN A 81 -23.00 1.15 -4.32
CA ASN A 81 -23.97 0.62 -5.28
C ASN A 81 -24.84 -0.55 -4.75
N ARG A 82 -24.61 -1.07 -3.54
CA ARG A 82 -25.40 -2.19 -2.98
C ARG A 82 -26.72 -1.77 -2.30
N SER A 83 -26.97 -0.47 -2.16
CA SER A 83 -28.15 0.09 -1.48
C SER A 83 -29.33 0.43 -2.40
N GLN A 84 -29.42 -0.13 -3.61
CA GLN A 84 -30.65 0.01 -4.42
C GLN A 84 -31.67 -1.07 -3.99
N PRO A 85 -32.77 -0.73 -3.30
CA PRO A 85 -33.83 -1.69 -3.03
C PRO A 85 -34.48 -2.11 -4.35
N THR A 86 -34.45 -3.41 -4.64
CA THR A 86 -35.17 -3.98 -5.77
C THR A 86 -36.67 -3.63 -5.67
N PRO A 87 -37.29 -3.03 -6.69
CA PRO A 87 -38.73 -2.77 -6.66
C PRO A 87 -39.47 -4.11 -6.67
N ARG A 88 -40.23 -4.37 -5.60
CA ARG A 88 -41.10 -5.53 -5.46
C ARG A 88 -42.27 -5.33 -6.42
N VAL A 89 -42.27 -6.05 -7.54
CA VAL A 89 -43.42 -6.11 -8.46
C VAL A 89 -44.57 -6.79 -7.72
N GLY A 90 -45.70 -6.08 -7.65
CA GLY A 90 -46.98 -6.57 -7.11
C GLY A 90 -47.85 -7.23 -8.17
#